data_AF-A0A963VQH4-F1
#
_entry.id   AF-A0A963VQH4-F1
#
_cell.length_a   1.000
_cell.length_b   1.000
_cell.length_c   1.000
_cell.angle_alpha   90.00
_cell.angle_beta   90.00
_cell.angle_gamma   90.00
#
_symmetry.space_group_name_H-M   'P 1'
#
loop_
_entity.id
_entity.type
_entity.pdbx_description
1 polymer ?
#
loop_
_entity_poly.entity_id
_entity_poly.type
_entity_poly.pdbx_seq_one_letter_code
_entity_poly.pdbx_strand_id
1 'polypeptide(L)'
;MAKQKVIISCAITGSIHTPSMSEYLPVTAAEIAESALGAAEAGAAIVHLHARDPETGKPVHTPEDFKPFLDVIKQGSNVVVNLTTGASPYMPVEYRVKPAEVWQPEV
;
A
#
# COMPACT_ATOMS: atom_id res chain seq x y z
N MET A 1 -33.96 3.34 -11.04
CA MET A 1 -32.83 2.39 -11.09
C MET A 1 -31.78 2.87 -10.10
N ALA A 2 -31.24 2.00 -9.24
CA ALA A 2 -30.10 2.37 -8.41
C ALA A 2 -28.90 2.66 -9.33
N LYS A 3 -28.24 3.81 -9.16
CA LYS A 3 -26.99 4.11 -9.88
C LYS A 3 -25.96 3.03 -9.55
N GLN A 4 -25.30 2.47 -10.57
CA GLN A 4 -24.15 1.60 -10.36
C GLN A 4 -23.06 2.38 -9.60
N LYS A 5 -22.55 1.77 -8.53
CA LYS A 5 -21.46 2.34 -7.74
C LYS A 5 -20.15 2.13 -8.48
N VAL A 6 -19.30 3.15 -8.51
CA VAL A 6 -17.97 3.10 -9.13
C VAL A 6 -16.96 2.79 -8.03
N ILE A 7 -16.06 1.83 -8.27
CA ILE A 7 -14.94 1.53 -7.40
C ILE A 7 -13.76 2.40 -7.81
N ILE A 8 -13.26 3.20 -6.87
CA ILE A 8 -12.01 3.94 -7.01
C ILE A 8 -10.96 3.21 -6.20
N SER A 9 -9.86 2.82 -6.86
CA SER A 9 -8.68 2.27 -6.20
C SER A 9 -7.56 3.29 -6.24
N CYS A 10 -6.90 3.53 -5.10
CA CYS A 10 -5.75 4.42 -5.01
C CYS A 10 -4.47 3.62 -4.73
N ALA A 11 -3.49 3.68 -5.64
CA ALA A 11 -2.18 3.08 -5.43
C ALA A 11 -1.24 4.11 -4.78
N ILE A 12 -0.88 3.86 -3.53
CA ILE A 12 -0.34 4.92 -2.65
C ILE A 12 1.08 5.33 -3.01
N THR A 13 1.97 4.36 -3.26
CA THR A 13 3.39 4.65 -3.48
C THR A 13 4.06 3.79 -4.56
N GLY A 14 3.67 2.51 -4.67
CA GLY A 14 4.24 1.59 -5.66
C GLY A 14 5.74 1.32 -5.46
N SER A 15 6.40 0.81 -6.49
CA SER A 15 7.84 0.49 -6.50
C SER A 15 8.60 1.09 -7.68
N ILE A 16 7.93 1.85 -8.55
CA ILE A 16 8.52 2.41 -9.79
C ILE A 16 9.13 3.80 -9.54
N HIS A 17 8.34 4.73 -8.99
CA HIS A 17 8.84 6.07 -8.68
C HIS A 17 9.83 6.04 -7.51
N THR A 18 10.80 6.95 -7.54
CA THR A 18 11.83 7.13 -6.50
C THR A 18 11.64 8.45 -5.75
N PRO A 19 12.12 8.58 -4.50
CA PRO A 19 11.95 9.82 -3.71
C PRO A 19 12.51 11.07 -4.40
N SER A 20 13.56 10.92 -5.22
CA SER A 20 14.13 12.02 -6.00
C SER A 20 13.19 12.59 -7.07
N MET A 21 12.10 11.89 -7.43
CA MET A 21 11.13 12.33 -8.43
C MET A 21 10.05 13.24 -7.83
N SER A 22 9.77 13.13 -6.53
CA SER A 22 8.79 13.96 -5.84
C SER A 22 8.98 13.89 -4.33
N GLU A 23 8.94 15.05 -3.67
CA GLU A 23 8.90 15.15 -2.20
C GLU A 23 7.58 14.64 -1.61
N TYR A 24 6.54 14.43 -2.43
CA TYR A 24 5.22 13.94 -2.00
C TYR A 24 5.06 12.43 -2.16
N LEU A 25 6.10 11.70 -2.60
CA LEU A 25 6.06 10.24 -2.67
C LEU A 25 6.07 9.67 -1.24
N PRO A 26 5.03 8.95 -0.78
CA PRO A 26 5.02 8.40 0.57
C PRO A 26 6.10 7.32 0.72
N VAL A 27 6.97 7.46 1.73
CA VAL A 27 8.11 6.54 1.97
C VAL A 27 7.96 5.84 3.30
N THR A 28 7.80 6.59 4.39
CA THR A 28 7.67 6.03 5.73
C THR A 28 6.31 5.37 5.93
N ALA A 29 6.21 4.45 6.88
CA ALA A 29 4.93 3.82 7.21
C ALA A 29 3.87 4.84 7.66
N ALA A 30 4.27 5.92 8.35
CA ALA A 30 3.37 6.98 8.76
C ALA A 30 2.78 7.73 7.54
N GLU A 31 3.62 8.14 6.59
CA GLU A 31 3.19 8.81 5.35
C GLU A 31 2.30 7.90 4.49
N ILE A 32 2.64 6.60 4.40
CA ILE A 32 1.84 5.62 3.66
C ILE A 32 0.45 5.47 4.31
N ALA A 33 0.38 5.34 5.63
CA ALA A 33 -0.88 5.22 6.36
C ALA A 33 -1.73 6.49 6.24
N GLU A 34 -1.13 7.67 6.43
CA GLU A 34 -1.81 8.96 6.27
C GLU A 34 -2.36 9.12 4.85
N SER A 35 -1.55 8.83 3.82
CA SER A 35 -1.98 8.92 2.43
C SER A 35 -3.10 7.93 2.10
N ALA A 36 -3.04 6.70 2.63
CA ALA A 36 -4.08 5.69 2.44
C ALA A 36 -5.40 6.09 3.09
N LEU A 37 -5.36 6.61 4.32
CA LEU A 37 -6.54 7.09 5.04
C LEU A 37 -7.14 8.33 4.36
N GLY A 38 -6.31 9.29 3.94
CA GLY A 38 -6.75 10.46 3.18
C GLY A 38 -7.40 10.07 1.84
N ALA A 39 -6.83 9.08 1.14
CA ALA A 39 -7.45 8.55 -0.09
C ALA A 39 -8.81 7.89 0.19
N ALA A 40 -8.93 7.14 1.28
CA ALA A 40 -10.19 6.52 1.69
C ALA A 40 -11.25 7.58 2.05
N GLU A 41 -10.89 8.62 2.82
CA GLU A 41 -11.77 9.73 3.16
C GLU A 41 -12.25 10.49 1.91
N ALA A 42 -11.38 10.64 0.91
CA ALA A 42 -11.71 11.24 -0.38
C ALA A 42 -12.59 10.36 -1.28
N GLY A 43 -12.86 9.11 -0.90
CA GLY A 43 -13.78 8.20 -1.59
C GLY A 43 -13.15 7.00 -2.28
N ALA A 44 -11.86 6.70 -2.03
CA ALA A 44 -11.28 5.43 -2.46
C ALA A 44 -11.93 4.26 -1.72
N ALA A 45 -12.41 3.27 -2.46
CA ALA A 45 -12.96 2.04 -1.91
C ALA A 45 -11.88 0.98 -1.66
N ILE A 46 -10.72 1.10 -2.34
CA ILE A 46 -9.58 0.20 -2.23
C ILE A 46 -8.29 1.03 -2.17
N VAL A 47 -7.36 0.63 -1.31
CA VAL A 47 -5.98 1.13 -1.32
C VAL A 47 -5.01 0.02 -1.69
N HIS A 48 -4.18 0.27 -2.69
CA HIS A 48 -3.14 -0.64 -3.15
C HIS A 48 -1.80 -0.26 -2.54
N LEU A 49 -1.19 -1.21 -1.82
CA LEU A 49 -0.08 -0.93 -0.92
C LEU A 49 1.22 -1.63 -1.31
N HIS A 50 2.31 -0.89 -1.10
CA HIS A 50 3.70 -1.32 -1.20
C HIS A 50 4.44 -0.77 0.03
N ALA A 51 5.47 -1.48 0.50
CA ALA A 51 6.35 -0.99 1.54
C ALA A 51 7.64 -0.39 0.95
N ARG A 52 8.24 0.54 1.69
CA ARG A 52 9.51 1.19 1.35
C ARG A 52 10.39 1.28 2.59
N ASP A 53 11.70 1.21 2.35
CA ASP A 53 12.72 1.50 3.36
C ASP A 53 12.58 2.96 3.81
N PRO A 54 12.43 3.24 5.12
CA PRO A 54 12.12 4.59 5.60
C PRO A 54 13.30 5.57 5.47
N GLU A 55 14.54 5.09 5.35
CA GLU A 55 15.72 5.94 5.24
C GLU A 55 16.05 6.27 3.78
N THR A 56 15.83 5.30 2.89
CA THR A 56 16.30 5.37 1.49
C THR A 56 15.16 5.44 0.46
N GLY A 57 13.94 5.09 0.84
CA GLY A 57 12.77 4.98 -0.04
C GLY A 57 12.82 3.83 -1.06
N LYS A 58 13.81 2.94 -0.95
CA LYS A 58 13.90 1.74 -1.80
C LYS A 58 12.74 0.78 -1.49
N PRO A 59 12.20 0.06 -2.48
CA PRO A 59 11.19 -0.96 -2.22
C PRO A 59 11.72 -2.07 -1.30
N VAL A 60 10.98 -2.34 -0.23
CA VAL A 60 11.18 -3.50 0.67
C VAL A 60 9.90 -4.33 0.67
N HIS A 61 9.99 -5.61 1.04
CA HIS A 61 8.87 -6.52 0.84
C HIS A 61 8.79 -7.68 1.85
N THR A 62 9.37 -7.53 3.04
CA THR A 62 9.13 -8.49 4.12
C THR A 62 7.74 -8.25 4.72
N PRO A 63 7.05 -9.26 5.27
CA PRO A 63 5.77 -9.07 5.95
C PRO A 63 5.82 -8.00 7.05
N GLU A 64 6.93 -7.92 7.77
CA GLU A 64 7.14 -6.98 8.87
C GLU A 64 7.15 -5.52 8.39
N ASP A 65 7.62 -5.25 7.17
CA ASP A 65 7.64 -3.91 6.57
C ASP A 65 6.23 -3.34 6.38
N PHE A 66 5.21 -4.20 6.26
CA PHE A 66 3.81 -3.78 6.05
C PHE A 66 3.07 -3.52 7.35
N LYS A 67 3.46 -4.19 8.44
CA LYS A 67 2.71 -4.18 9.70
C LYS A 67 2.37 -2.78 10.20
N PRO A 68 3.32 -1.81 10.26
CA PRO A 68 3.06 -0.55 10.95
C PRO A 68 1.97 0.28 10.28
N PHE A 69 1.89 0.30 8.94
CA PHE A 69 0.83 1.02 8.25
C PHE A 69 -0.47 0.22 8.14
N LEU A 70 -0.40 -1.12 8.06
CA LEU A 70 -1.60 -1.96 8.05
C LEU A 70 -2.41 -1.84 9.34
N ASP A 71 -1.74 -1.84 10.50
CA ASP A 71 -2.39 -1.68 11.80
C ASP A 71 -3.15 -0.34 11.87
N VAL A 72 -2.53 0.74 11.39
CA VAL A 72 -3.12 2.09 11.40
C VAL A 72 -4.29 2.18 10.43
N ILE A 73 -4.12 1.71 9.18
CA ILE A 73 -5.18 1.76 8.15
C ILE A 73 -6.41 0.98 8.61
N LYS A 74 -6.22 -0.22 9.15
CA LYS A 74 -7.31 -1.08 9.63
C LYS A 74 -8.07 -0.49 10.83
N GLN A 75 -7.39 0.28 11.68
CA GLN A 75 -8.03 0.98 12.80
C GLN A 75 -8.76 2.26 12.35
N GLY A 76 -8.24 2.93 11.31
CA GLY A 76 -8.72 4.23 10.86
C GLY A 76 -9.80 4.20 9.77
N SER A 77 -9.98 3.10 9.05
CA SER A 77 -10.90 3.04 7.91
C SER A 77 -11.39 1.61 7.61
N ASN A 78 -12.54 1.52 6.93
CA ASN A 78 -13.08 0.29 6.35
C ASN A 78 -12.68 0.11 4.87
N VAL A 79 -11.66 0.83 4.40
CA VAL A 79 -11.17 0.72 3.03
C VAL A 79 -10.58 -0.67 2.80
N VAL A 80 -10.86 -1.26 1.64
CA VAL A 80 -10.31 -2.58 1.30
C VAL A 80 -8.80 -2.46 1.12
N VAL A 81 -8.06 -3.33 1.78
CA VAL A 81 -6.61 -3.42 1.64
C VAL A 81 -6.26 -4.38 0.52
N ASN A 82 -5.53 -3.89 -0.47
CA ASN A 82 -4.95 -4.67 -1.56
C ASN A 82 -3.42 -4.71 -1.41
N LEU A 83 -2.85 -5.88 -1.17
CA LEU A 83 -1.40 -6.05 -1.05
C LEU A 83 -0.76 -6.52 -2.35
N THR A 84 0.30 -5.83 -2.75
CA THR A 84 1.07 -6.21 -3.92
C THR A 84 1.75 -7.58 -3.77
N THR A 85 1.64 -8.42 -4.79
CA THR A 85 2.50 -9.58 -5.02
C THR A 85 3.49 -9.34 -6.18
N GLY A 86 3.57 -8.08 -6.63
CA GLY A 86 4.52 -7.63 -7.67
C GLY A 86 5.82 -7.09 -7.07
N ALA A 87 5.73 -6.32 -5.98
CA ALA A 87 6.87 -5.66 -5.33
C ALA A 87 7.82 -4.98 -6.34
N SER A 88 9.13 -5.24 -6.25
CA SER A 88 10.10 -4.96 -7.30
C SER A 88 10.14 -6.12 -8.32
N PRO A 89 10.21 -5.84 -9.64
CA PRO A 89 10.31 -6.88 -10.67
C PRO A 89 11.59 -7.73 -10.55
N TYR A 90 12.60 -7.27 -9.81
CA TYR A 90 13.85 -7.99 -9.58
C TYR A 90 13.79 -8.98 -8.41
N MET A 91 12.68 -9.01 -7.66
CA MET A 91 12.50 -9.94 -6.54
C MET A 91 11.91 -11.29 -7.03
N PRO A 92 12.34 -12.42 -6.45
CA PRO A 92 11.73 -13.73 -6.71
C PRO A 92 10.25 -13.77 -6.32
N VAL A 93 9.45 -14.56 -7.05
CA VAL A 93 8.00 -14.71 -6.78
C VAL A 93 7.75 -15.23 -5.37
N GLU A 94 8.51 -16.23 -4.93
CA GLU A 94 8.40 -16.82 -3.58
C GLU A 94 8.60 -15.80 -2.45
N TYR A 95 9.40 -14.77 -2.68
CA TYR A 95 9.59 -13.66 -1.75
C TYR A 95 8.43 -12.67 -1.84
N ARG A 96 8.01 -12.35 -3.07
CA ARG A 96 6.95 -11.38 -3.33
C ARG A 96 5.57 -11.78 -2.79
N VAL A 97 5.29 -13.07 -2.68
CA VAL A 97 3.99 -13.56 -2.17
C VAL A 97 3.89 -13.51 -0.65
N LYS A 98 5.02 -13.40 0.07
CA LYS A 98 5.06 -13.57 1.54
C LYS A 98 4.19 -12.59 2.31
N PRO A 99 4.16 -11.28 2.01
CA PRO A 99 3.25 -10.37 2.72
C PRO A 99 1.78 -10.75 2.57
N ALA A 100 1.34 -11.14 1.37
CA ALA A 100 -0.04 -11.58 1.15
C ALA A 100 -0.35 -12.91 1.86
N GLU A 101 0.60 -13.85 1.87
CA GLU A 101 0.47 -15.14 2.59
C GLU A 101 0.32 -14.94 4.10
N VAL A 102 1.11 -14.04 4.70
CA VAL A 102 1.12 -13.78 6.15
C VAL A 102 -0.06 -12.94 6.60
N TRP A 103 -0.36 -11.84 5.89
CA TRP A 103 -1.39 -10.89 6.30
C TRP A 103 -2.79 -11.25 5.84
N GLN A 104 -2.92 -12.17 4.87
CA GLN A 104 -4.19 -12.65 4.33
C GLN A 104 -5.16 -11.49 4.02
N PRO A 105 -4.76 -10.54 3.15
CA PRO A 105 -5.59 -9.39 2.82
C PRO A 105 -6.87 -9.81 2.10
N GLU A 106 -7.82 -8.89 2.04
CA GLU A 106 -9.05 -9.08 1.27
C GLU A 106 -8.77 -9.21 -0.24
N VAL A 107 -7.71 -8.55 -0.73
CA VAL A 107 -7.26 -8.52 -2.12
C VAL A 107 -5.75 -8.66 -2.22
#